data_AF-A0A1H3WU82-F1
#
_entry.id   AF-A0A1H3WU82-F1
#
_cell.length_a   1.000
_cell.length_b   1.000
_cell.length_c   1.000
_cell.angle_alpha   90.00
_cell.angle_beta   90.00
_cell.angle_gamma   90.00
#
_symmetry.space_group_name_H-M   'P 1'
#
loop_
_entity.id
_entity.type
_entity.pdbx_description
1 polymer ?
#
loop_
_entity_poly.entity_id
_entity_poly.type
_entity_poly.pdbx_seq_one_letter_code
_entity_poly.pdbx_strand_id
1 'polypeptide(L)'
;MFLIRTRLDMSPIHGIGVFCVNMIHAGARVWRFEPAFDKTISESELARLPEHVREHVIVHAEHFPELGVYRLSSDEDKYMNHSITPNLRVTEDDVLVAIRDIAPGEELTIDYGEIGMIHHIERSIDPELSRAGRVVAQRRMTAA
;
A
#
# COMPACT_ATOMS: atom_id res chain seq x y z
N MET A 1 9.87 -0.83 4.06
CA MET A 1 10.44 0.18 4.97
C MET A 1 10.61 1.59 4.38
N PHE A 2 10.15 2.62 5.10
CA PHE A 2 10.39 4.04 4.77
C PHE A 2 11.88 4.40 4.80
N LEU A 3 12.30 5.15 3.78
CA LEU A 3 13.65 5.69 3.61
C LEU A 3 13.78 7.15 4.09
N ILE A 4 12.66 7.71 4.54
CA ILE A 4 12.51 9.09 4.99
C ILE A 4 11.85 9.12 6.36
N ARG A 5 11.90 10.28 7.02
CA ARG A 5 11.13 10.50 8.24
C ARG A 5 9.66 10.74 7.92
N THR A 6 8.80 9.95 8.52
CA THR A 6 7.36 10.06 8.44
C THR A 6 6.75 10.26 9.84
N ARG A 7 5.50 10.67 9.87
CA ARG A 7 4.67 10.70 11.09
C ARG A 7 3.27 10.21 10.73
N LEU A 8 2.57 9.64 11.71
CA LEU A 8 1.16 9.30 11.60
C LEU A 8 0.31 10.43 12.15
N ASP A 9 -0.82 10.70 11.49
CA ASP A 9 -1.83 11.65 11.95
C ASP A 9 -3.21 11.29 11.38
N MET A 10 -4.24 12.01 11.83
CA MET A 10 -5.57 11.92 11.23
C MET A 10 -5.53 12.39 9.77
N SER A 11 -5.95 11.50 8.88
CA SER A 11 -6.02 11.78 7.45
C SER A 11 -7.34 12.49 7.11
N PRO A 12 -7.31 13.52 6.25
CA PRO A 12 -8.52 14.06 5.62
C PRO A 12 -9.14 13.10 4.59
N ILE A 13 -8.40 12.07 4.16
CA ILE A 13 -8.89 11.03 3.23
C ILE A 13 -9.59 9.94 4.04
N HIS A 14 -8.87 9.22 4.89
CA HIS A 14 -9.43 8.11 5.66
C HIS A 14 -8.58 7.76 6.88
N GLY A 15 -9.21 7.76 8.06
CA GLY A 15 -8.62 7.25 9.30
C GLY A 15 -7.25 7.87 9.63
N ILE A 16 -6.23 7.02 9.69
CA ILE A 16 -4.83 7.42 9.91
C ILE A 16 -4.14 7.49 8.56
N GLY A 17 -3.36 8.54 8.34
CA GLY A 17 -2.50 8.72 7.17
C GLY A 17 -1.02 8.80 7.55
N VAL A 18 -0.16 8.66 6.55
CA VAL A 18 1.29 8.88 6.69
C VAL A 18 1.66 10.23 6.12
N PHE A 19 2.39 11.05 6.87
CA PHE A 19 2.78 12.39 6.46
C PHE A 19 4.30 12.52 6.45
N CYS A 20 4.84 13.20 5.44
CA CYS A 20 6.27 13.46 5.39
C CYS A 20 6.67 14.55 6.41
N VAL A 21 7.83 14.39 7.06
CA VAL A 21 8.34 15.39 8.02
C VAL A 21 9.17 16.47 7.32
N ASN A 22 9.82 16.11 6.22
CA ASN A 22 10.70 16.98 5.45
C ASN A 22 10.23 17.08 4.00
N MET A 23 10.72 18.11 3.29
CA MET A 23 10.50 18.24 1.85
C MET A 23 11.04 17.00 1.14
N ILE A 24 10.26 16.46 0.23
CA ILE A 24 10.67 15.37 -0.66
C ILE A 24 10.67 15.92 -2.07
N HIS A 25 11.80 15.81 -2.76
CA HIS A 25 11.91 16.23 -4.15
C HIS A 25 11.37 15.15 -5.10
N ALA A 26 10.85 15.58 -6.24
CA ALA A 26 10.45 14.68 -7.31
C ALA A 26 11.56 13.67 -7.65
N GLY A 27 11.20 12.41 -7.79
CA GLY A 27 12.11 11.28 -8.06
C GLY A 27 12.82 10.70 -6.84
N ALA A 28 12.71 11.32 -5.65
CA ALA A 28 13.30 10.77 -4.44
C ALA A 28 12.64 9.43 -4.06
N ARG A 29 13.46 8.48 -3.60
CA ARG A 29 12.99 7.20 -3.06
C ARG A 29 12.42 7.40 -1.66
N VAL A 30 11.22 6.90 -1.43
CA VAL A 30 10.43 7.12 -0.22
C VAL A 30 10.30 5.84 0.60
N TRP A 31 10.10 4.70 -0.04
CA TRP A 31 9.93 3.41 0.62
C TRP A 31 10.45 2.29 -0.28
N ARG A 32 10.95 1.20 0.30
CA ARG A 32 11.29 -0.04 -0.41
C ARG A 32 11.05 -1.24 0.49
N PHE A 33 10.79 -2.41 -0.10
CA PHE A 33 10.75 -3.66 0.65
C PHE A 33 12.12 -3.95 1.31
N GLU A 34 12.11 -4.33 2.59
CA GLU A 34 13.31 -4.69 3.34
C GLU A 34 13.18 -6.14 3.85
N PRO A 35 13.76 -7.14 3.17
CA PRO A 35 13.60 -8.56 3.52
C PRO A 35 14.04 -8.91 4.94
N ALA A 36 14.94 -8.12 5.54
CA ALA A 36 15.38 -8.33 6.92
C ALA A 36 14.35 -7.87 7.97
N PHE A 37 13.32 -7.12 7.55
CA PHE A 37 12.33 -6.49 8.44
C PHE A 37 10.89 -6.87 8.09
N ASP A 38 10.59 -6.97 6.80
CA ASP A 38 9.28 -7.31 6.25
C ASP A 38 9.12 -8.82 6.07
N LYS A 39 7.87 -9.32 6.00
CA LYS A 39 7.60 -10.77 5.94
C LYS A 39 6.99 -11.17 4.60
N THR A 40 7.67 -12.07 3.90
CA THR A 40 7.09 -12.82 2.78
C THR A 40 6.42 -14.09 3.30
N ILE A 41 5.16 -14.31 2.92
CA ILE A 41 4.34 -15.46 3.32
C ILE A 41 3.82 -16.13 2.05
N SER A 42 4.19 -17.38 1.78
CA SER A 42 3.60 -18.11 0.65
C SER A 42 2.12 -18.41 0.87
N GLU A 43 1.36 -18.57 -0.21
CA GLU A 43 -0.04 -19.01 -0.14
C GLU A 43 -0.21 -20.32 0.65
N SER A 44 0.74 -21.24 0.52
CA SER A 44 0.75 -22.50 1.26
C SER A 44 0.95 -22.32 2.77
N GLU A 45 1.79 -21.36 3.19
CA GLU A 45 1.98 -21.00 4.59
C GLU A 45 0.73 -20.31 5.13
N LEU A 46 0.20 -19.34 4.38
CA LEU A 46 -1.02 -18.62 4.74
C LEU A 46 -2.21 -19.57 4.96
N ALA A 47 -2.38 -20.59 4.11
CA ALA A 47 -3.45 -21.57 4.22
C ALA A 47 -3.40 -22.42 5.50
N ARG A 48 -2.21 -22.55 6.12
CA ARG A 48 -1.98 -23.28 7.36
C ARG A 48 -2.15 -22.40 8.61
N LEU A 49 -2.27 -21.09 8.45
CA LEU A 49 -2.48 -20.17 9.57
C LEU A 49 -3.93 -20.25 10.09
N PRO A 50 -4.16 -19.96 11.38
CA PRO A 50 -5.51 -19.78 11.91
C PRO A 50 -6.29 -18.73 11.11
N GLU A 51 -7.61 -18.89 11.01
CA GLU A 51 -8.47 -18.05 10.17
C GLU A 51 -8.30 -16.55 10.44
N HIS A 52 -8.34 -16.13 11.70
CA HIS A 52 -8.16 -14.73 12.08
C HIS A 52 -6.79 -14.14 11.67
N VAL A 53 -5.74 -14.96 11.66
CA VAL A 53 -4.40 -14.52 11.22
C VAL A 53 -4.38 -14.38 9.71
N ARG A 54 -4.98 -15.34 8.99
CA ARG A 54 -5.10 -15.29 7.54
C ARG A 54 -5.90 -14.07 7.08
N GLU A 55 -7.00 -13.75 7.76
CA GLU A 55 -7.78 -12.55 7.49
C GLU A 55 -6.95 -11.28 7.69
N HIS A 56 -6.19 -11.21 8.78
CA HIS A 56 -5.30 -10.08 9.02
C HIS A 56 -4.26 -9.90 7.91
N VAL A 57 -3.60 -10.99 7.48
CA VAL A 57 -2.64 -10.93 6.37
C VAL A 57 -3.31 -10.47 5.08
N ILE A 58 -4.48 -11.02 4.72
CA ILE A 58 -5.19 -10.64 3.49
C ILE A 58 -5.57 -9.16 3.45
N VAL A 59 -5.84 -8.56 4.61
CA VAL A 59 -6.23 -7.13 4.71
C VAL A 59 -5.03 -6.19 4.71
N HIS A 60 -3.86 -6.63 5.17
CA HIS A 60 -2.70 -5.77 5.42
C HIS A 60 -1.46 -6.08 4.56
N ALA A 61 -1.47 -7.16 3.80
CA ALA A 61 -0.36 -7.54 2.93
C ALA A 61 -0.68 -7.27 1.46
N GLU A 62 0.36 -6.94 0.71
CA GLU A 62 0.32 -6.91 -0.75
C GLU A 62 0.39 -8.35 -1.29
N HIS A 63 -0.48 -8.68 -2.25
CA HIS A 63 -0.50 -9.99 -2.90
C HIS A 63 0.22 -9.93 -4.24
N PHE A 64 1.14 -10.87 -4.44
CA PHE A 64 1.89 -11.08 -5.68
C PHE A 64 1.48 -12.45 -6.27
N PRO A 65 0.39 -12.51 -7.07
CA PRO A 65 -0.16 -13.77 -7.58
C PRO A 65 0.83 -14.54 -8.45
N GLU A 66 1.63 -13.84 -9.25
CA GLU A 66 2.64 -14.42 -10.13
C GLU A 66 3.77 -15.11 -9.36
N LEU A 67 3.96 -14.75 -8.09
CA LEU A 67 4.92 -15.36 -7.18
C LEU A 67 4.26 -16.32 -6.17
N GLY A 68 2.93 -16.31 -6.04
CA GLY A 68 2.19 -17.09 -5.04
C GLY A 68 2.51 -16.69 -3.59
N VAL A 69 2.80 -15.41 -3.35
CA VAL A 69 3.19 -14.89 -2.02
C VAL A 69 2.43 -13.62 -1.65
N TYR A 70 2.34 -13.39 -0.35
CA TYR A 70 1.94 -12.14 0.28
C TYR A 70 3.16 -11.49 0.92
N ARG A 71 3.30 -10.17 0.79
CA ARG A 71 4.30 -9.39 1.51
C ARG A 71 3.61 -8.52 2.55
N LEU A 72 3.85 -8.86 3.82
CA LEU A 72 3.35 -8.10 4.95
C LEU A 72 4.45 -7.14 5.40
N SER A 73 4.17 -5.84 5.32
CA SER A 73 5.08 -4.82 5.83
C SER A 73 5.04 -4.76 7.35
N SER A 74 6.22 -4.51 7.93
CA SER A 74 6.41 -4.36 9.37
C SER A 74 6.45 -2.90 9.82
N ASP A 75 6.45 -1.93 8.90
CA ASP A 75 6.50 -0.50 9.24
C ASP A 75 5.12 0.18 9.17
N GLU A 76 5.12 1.52 9.11
CA GLU A 76 3.92 2.35 9.09
C GLU A 76 3.31 2.53 7.69
N ASP A 77 3.87 1.93 6.64
CA ASP A 77 3.40 2.07 5.26
C ASP A 77 1.95 1.57 5.05
N LYS A 78 1.50 0.61 5.87
CA LYS A 78 0.13 0.11 5.93
C LYS A 78 -0.92 1.18 6.27
N TYR A 79 -0.49 2.37 6.69
CA TYR A 79 -1.33 3.54 6.91
C TYR A 79 -1.29 4.54 5.73
N MET A 80 -0.55 4.28 4.65
CA MET A 80 -0.59 5.13 3.45
C MET A 80 -1.94 4.95 2.75
N ASN A 81 -2.67 6.05 2.61
CA ASN A 81 -3.99 6.02 2.00
C ASN A 81 -3.94 5.97 0.47
N HIS A 82 -5.07 5.53 -0.09
CA HIS A 82 -5.32 5.57 -1.52
C HIS A 82 -5.59 6.99 -2.02
N SER A 83 -5.08 7.30 -3.20
CA SER A 83 -5.54 8.42 -4.04
C SER A 83 -5.49 8.03 -5.52
N ILE A 84 -6.44 8.51 -6.32
CA ILE A 84 -6.42 8.38 -7.79
C ILE A 84 -5.47 9.40 -8.46
N THR A 85 -5.00 10.39 -7.70
CA THR A 85 -3.92 11.31 -8.08
C THR A 85 -2.87 11.26 -6.98
N PRO A 86 -2.19 10.12 -6.81
CA PRO A 86 -1.24 9.93 -5.71
C PRO A 86 -0.01 10.82 -5.89
N ASN A 87 0.75 11.03 -4.81
CA ASN A 87 2.05 11.71 -4.89
C ASN A 87 3.24 10.73 -4.90
N LEU A 88 2.99 9.43 -4.71
CA LEU A 88 3.96 8.35 -4.85
C LEU A 88 3.56 7.39 -5.98
N ARG A 89 4.57 6.72 -6.55
CA ARG A 89 4.46 5.68 -7.57
C ARG A 89 5.41 4.55 -7.27
N VAL A 90 5.00 3.31 -7.53
CA VAL A 90 5.90 2.15 -7.49
C VAL A 90 6.73 2.07 -8.78
N THR A 91 8.03 1.84 -8.64
CA THR A 91 8.93 1.58 -9.78
C THR A 91 8.99 0.09 -10.11
N GLU A 92 9.55 -0.26 -11.27
CA GLU A 92 9.82 -1.66 -11.65
C GLU A 92 10.69 -2.42 -10.64
N ASP A 93 11.59 -1.70 -9.94
CA ASP A 93 12.43 -2.25 -8.88
C ASP A 93 11.74 -2.36 -7.51
N ASP A 94 10.40 -2.23 -7.44
CA ASP A 94 9.61 -2.35 -6.20
C ASP A 94 10.00 -1.31 -5.12
N VAL A 95 10.13 -0.06 -5.56
CA VAL A 95 10.46 1.11 -4.73
C VAL A 95 9.40 2.18 -4.95
N LEU A 96 8.88 2.78 -3.88
CA LEU A 96 8.04 3.96 -3.98
C LEU A 96 8.91 5.20 -4.17
N VAL A 97 8.59 5.98 -5.19
CA VAL A 97 9.24 7.25 -5.51
C VAL A 97 8.23 8.39 -5.56
N ALA A 98 8.66 9.60 -5.19
CA ALA A 98 7.85 10.81 -5.33
C ALA A 98 7.69 11.18 -6.82
N ILE A 99 6.46 11.42 -7.29
CA ILE A 99 6.21 11.81 -8.70
C ILE A 99 6.27 13.32 -8.91
N ARG A 100 6.26 14.09 -7.83
CA ARG A 100 6.41 15.55 -7.77
C ARG A 100 7.08 15.93 -6.45
N ASP A 101 7.39 17.21 -6.27
CA ASP A 101 7.77 17.72 -4.96
C ASP A 101 6.60 17.57 -3.96
N ILE A 102 6.92 17.18 -2.73
CA ILE A 102 5.98 16.95 -1.63
C ILE A 102 6.41 17.81 -0.44
N ALA A 103 5.54 18.72 -0.02
CA ALA A 103 5.86 19.68 1.02
C ALA A 103 5.90 19.02 2.41
N PRO A 104 6.72 19.51 3.36
CA PRO A 104 6.67 19.04 4.74
C PRO A 104 5.25 19.06 5.30
N GLY A 105 4.82 17.94 5.91
CA GLY A 105 3.49 17.79 6.50
C GLY A 105 2.40 17.37 5.52
N GLU A 106 2.71 17.16 4.24
CA GLU A 106 1.77 16.61 3.26
C GLU A 106 1.61 15.09 3.42
N GLU A 107 0.40 14.58 3.16
CA GLU A 107 0.08 13.15 3.25
C GLU A 107 0.67 12.38 2.06
N LEU A 108 1.32 11.26 2.32
CA LEU A 108 1.84 10.32 1.34
C LEU A 108 0.73 9.37 0.91
N THR A 109 0.47 9.31 -0.40
CA THR A 109 -0.63 8.52 -0.97
C THR A 109 -0.16 7.73 -2.18
N ILE A 110 -0.82 6.60 -2.42
CA ILE A 110 -0.53 5.64 -3.50
C ILE A 110 -1.82 5.22 -4.23
N ASP A 111 -1.70 4.70 -5.43
CA ASP A 111 -2.82 4.03 -6.11
C ASP A 111 -2.82 2.54 -5.75
N TYR A 112 -3.77 2.12 -4.92
CA TYR A 112 -3.91 0.71 -4.53
C TYR A 112 -4.21 -0.21 -5.71
N GLY A 113 -4.75 0.32 -6.81
CA GLY A 113 -4.99 -0.46 -8.03
C GLY A 113 -3.71 -0.80 -8.78
N GLU A 114 -2.66 0.00 -8.64
CA GLU A 114 -1.34 -0.30 -9.22
C GLU A 114 -0.60 -1.38 -8.41
N ILE A 115 -0.77 -1.40 -7.09
CA ILE A 115 0.01 -2.26 -6.17
C ILE A 115 -0.78 -3.46 -5.60
N GLY A 116 -1.82 -3.95 -6.29
CA GLY A 116 -2.48 -5.21 -5.91
C GLY A 116 -3.18 -5.26 -4.54
N MET A 117 -3.33 -4.13 -3.83
CA MET A 117 -3.97 -4.03 -2.51
C MET A 117 -5.51 -4.03 -2.57
N ILE A 118 -6.07 -4.75 -3.54
CA ILE A 118 -7.52 -4.75 -3.83
C ILE A 118 -8.32 -5.31 -2.66
N HIS A 119 -7.80 -6.29 -1.93
CA HIS A 119 -8.52 -6.87 -0.78
C HIS A 119 -8.64 -5.92 0.40
N HIS A 120 -7.64 -5.04 0.61
CA HIS A 120 -7.75 -3.93 1.56
C HIS A 120 -8.93 -3.03 1.21
N ILE A 121 -9.15 -2.81 -0.09
CA ILE A 121 -10.23 -1.96 -0.60
C ILE A 121 -11.60 -2.64 -0.54
N GLU A 122 -11.70 -3.89 -0.99
CA GLU A 122 -12.96 -4.64 -1.08
C GLU A 122 -13.53 -5.00 0.29
N ARG A 123 -12.64 -5.29 1.25
CA ARG A 123 -13.00 -5.57 2.64
C ARG A 123 -12.95 -4.34 3.53
N SER A 124 -12.62 -3.18 2.97
CA SER A 124 -12.82 -1.92 3.69
C SER A 124 -14.31 -1.73 3.94
N ILE A 125 -14.65 -1.45 5.19
CA ILE A 125 -15.98 -1.01 5.60
C ILE A 125 -16.30 0.41 5.10
N ASP A 126 -15.32 1.10 4.50
CA ASP A 126 -15.50 2.40 3.87
C ASP A 126 -16.13 2.25 2.47
N PRO A 127 -17.34 2.81 2.24
CA PRO A 127 -18.04 2.74 0.96
C PRO A 127 -17.29 3.38 -0.22
N GLU A 128 -16.46 4.39 0.01
CA GLU A 128 -15.70 5.07 -1.04
C GLU A 128 -14.51 4.24 -1.50
N LEU A 129 -13.80 3.63 -0.54
CA LEU A 129 -12.79 2.61 -0.83
C LEU A 129 -13.45 1.43 -1.55
N SER A 130 -14.51 0.82 -1.01
CA SER A 130 -15.24 -0.28 -1.66
C SER A 130 -15.66 0.03 -3.11
N ARG A 131 -15.99 1.30 -3.42
CA ARG A 131 -16.30 1.75 -4.78
C ARG A 131 -15.06 1.84 -5.67
N ALA A 132 -13.94 2.35 -5.16
CA ALA A 132 -12.64 2.36 -5.86
C ALA A 132 -12.17 0.92 -6.18
N GLY A 133 -12.34 -0.01 -5.25
CA GLY A 133 -11.95 -1.43 -5.42
C GLY A 133 -12.73 -2.12 -6.53
N ARG A 134 -14.03 -1.83 -6.65
CA ARG A 134 -14.86 -2.33 -7.76
C ARG A 134 -14.43 -1.76 -9.11
N VAL A 135 -14.00 -0.49 -9.17
CA VAL A 135 -13.51 0.14 -10.41
C VAL A 135 -12.16 -0.44 -10.82
N VAL A 136 -11.26 -0.70 -9.86
CA VAL A 136 -9.96 -1.35 -10.10
C VAL A 136 -10.14 -2.80 -10.56
N ALA A 137 -10.97 -3.59 -9.88
CA ALA A 137 -11.28 -4.97 -10.27
C ALA A 137 -11.88 -5.03 -11.69
N GLN A 138 -12.75 -4.08 -12.05
CA GLN A 138 -13.39 -4.03 -13.36
C GLN A 138 -12.42 -3.65 -14.49
N ARG A 139 -11.40 -2.80 -14.23
CA ARG A 139 -10.36 -2.47 -15.22
C ARG A 139 -9.46 -3.67 -15.56
N ARG A 140 -9.14 -4.54 -14.59
CA ARG A 140 -8.38 -5.77 -14.83
C ARG A 140 -9.16 -6.81 -15.65
N MET A 141 -10.48 -6.92 -15.46
CA MET A 141 -11.33 -7.82 -16.26
C MET A 141 -11.45 -7.41 -17.74
N THR A 142 -11.32 -6.11 -18.05
CA THR A 142 -11.39 -5.59 -19.42
C THR A 142 -10.04 -5.54 -20.15
N ALA A 143 -8.95 -5.81 -19.44
CA ALA A 143 -7.58 -5.80 -19.99
C ALA A 143 -7.03 -7.21 -20.30
N ALA A 144 -7.89 -8.24 -20.20
CA ALA A 144 -7.64 -9.62 -20.63
C ALA A 144 -8.47 -9.94 -21.88
#